data_AF-A0A4Y8S4R8-F1
#
_entry.id   AF-A0A4Y8S4R8-F1
#
_cell.length_a   1.000
_cell.length_b   1.000
_cell.length_c   1.000
_cell.angle_alpha   90.00
_cell.angle_beta   90.00
_cell.angle_gamma   90.00
#
_symmetry.space_group_name_H-M   'P 1'
#
loop_
_entity.id
_entity.type
_entity.pdbx_description
1 polymer ?
#
loop_
_entity_poly.entity_id
_entity_poly.type
_entity_poly.pdbx_seq_one_letter_code
_entity_poly.pdbx_strand_id
1 'polypeptide(L)'
;MHHPSQSTTQLKSLLFAEKPRENAGARSSNRFDYQKNWAIVKLTELHSTGQDYLLAFEFHEDVAVFNSSDDPTMVDFYQVKTTDSSHWKLTDFAKTKKGKDDSILPSTLGKLHGQLENFGDAVGGLYLITNSKVQGALKNKTDCLTVTAFNLKDVCDEDLKKLTSKLNVELAGKDLTKLTDLMVFNLQQLDIKHHSEITRDKLSAFIEATLPNVKYQIGPIYKAIFDEIKTKNNVEATALSFNELKKTKSVSRADFDKYLAALENNNSMKDTAAAIEQRLNQELTDYRFVASFKLQAKTYELARMSYNDKQFQQIEHKVFNQTDNFSSLTGRINSDMESIYATLPNEVVTNLSYGKDYIKTIILFRLYGKG
;
A
#
# COMPACT_ATOMS: atom_id res chain seq x y z
N MET A 1 10.14 -45.91 41.55
CA MET A 1 10.56 -45.88 40.13
C MET A 1 11.00 -44.46 39.81
N HIS A 2 12.31 -44.26 39.66
CA HIS A 2 12.92 -42.98 39.31
C HIS A 2 12.64 -42.67 37.84
N HIS A 3 12.05 -41.50 37.55
CA HIS A 3 12.16 -40.91 36.22
C HIS A 3 13.60 -40.42 36.04
N PRO A 4 14.33 -40.87 35.00
CA PRO A 4 15.63 -40.30 34.71
C PRO A 4 15.42 -38.87 34.20
N SER A 5 16.16 -37.93 34.79
CA SER A 5 16.33 -36.58 34.29
C SER A 5 16.99 -36.63 32.90
N GLN A 6 16.16 -36.64 31.85
CA GLN A 6 16.67 -36.43 30.50
C GLN A 6 17.20 -35.01 30.38
N SER A 7 18.52 -34.95 30.20
CA SER A 7 19.36 -33.79 29.92
C SER A 7 18.64 -32.72 29.09
N THR A 8 18.40 -31.56 29.70
CA THR A 8 17.89 -30.34 29.03
C THR A 8 18.88 -29.79 27.99
N THR A 9 20.10 -30.34 27.93
CA THR A 9 21.19 -29.98 27.00
C THR A 9 21.04 -30.63 25.62
N GLN A 10 20.22 -31.68 25.47
CA GLN A 10 20.11 -32.43 24.21
C GLN A 10 19.28 -31.71 23.14
N LEU A 11 18.13 -31.14 23.49
CA LEU A 11 17.23 -30.55 22.48
C LEU A 11 17.83 -29.31 21.81
N LYS A 12 18.48 -28.41 22.57
CA LYS A 12 19.16 -27.23 22.01
C LYS A 12 20.24 -27.65 21.01
N SER A 13 21.04 -28.66 21.38
CA SER A 13 22.12 -29.17 20.53
C SER A 13 21.58 -29.87 19.27
N LEU A 14 20.50 -30.66 19.41
CA LEU A 14 19.83 -31.32 18.28
C LEU A 14 19.19 -30.33 17.31
N LEU A 15 18.59 -29.24 17.83
CA LEU A 15 17.92 -28.21 17.03
C LEU A 15 18.87 -27.48 16.07
N PHE A 16 20.14 -27.29 16.47
CA PHE A 16 21.15 -26.64 15.64
C PHE A 16 22.03 -27.63 14.86
N ALA A 17 22.01 -28.92 15.23
CA ALA A 17 22.65 -29.98 14.44
C ALA A 17 21.82 -30.35 13.20
N GLU A 18 20.49 -30.28 13.30
CA GLU A 18 19.58 -30.48 12.17
C GLU A 18 19.37 -29.15 11.43
N LYS A 19 19.86 -29.04 10.19
CA LYS A 19 19.63 -27.85 9.37
C LYS A 19 18.13 -27.73 9.06
N PRO A 20 17.45 -26.62 9.41
CA PRO A 20 16.04 -26.45 9.08
C PRO A 20 15.80 -26.63 7.57
N ARG A 21 14.68 -27.27 7.22
CA ARG A 21 14.18 -27.26 5.83
C ARG A 21 14.01 -25.80 5.39
N GLU A 22 14.41 -25.53 4.15
CA GLU A 22 14.71 -24.20 3.58
C GLU A 22 13.80 -23.04 4.04
N ASN A 23 14.41 -21.85 4.22
CA ASN A 23 13.72 -20.57 4.49
C ASN A 23 12.89 -20.03 3.30
N ALA A 24 12.46 -20.88 2.38
CA ALA A 24 11.77 -20.49 1.15
C ALA A 24 10.48 -19.70 1.44
N GLY A 25 9.73 -20.05 2.49
CA GLY A 25 8.53 -19.34 2.90
C GLY A 25 8.78 -17.90 3.33
N ALA A 26 9.71 -17.69 4.27
CA ALA A 26 10.07 -16.35 4.76
C ALA A 26 10.66 -15.48 3.63
N ARG A 27 11.49 -16.08 2.76
CA ARG A 27 12.06 -15.39 1.60
C ARG A 27 10.98 -14.95 0.61
N SER A 28 10.01 -15.81 0.30
CA SER A 28 8.90 -15.46 -0.58
C SER A 28 8.04 -14.34 0.00
N SER A 29 7.68 -14.42 1.29
CA SER A 29 6.92 -13.37 1.97
C SER A 29 7.62 -12.01 1.87
N ASN A 30 8.93 -11.95 2.17
CA ASN A 30 9.70 -10.71 2.08
C ASN A 30 9.69 -10.09 0.67
N ARG A 31 9.76 -10.93 -0.37
CA ARG A 31 9.73 -10.49 -1.77
C ARG A 31 8.37 -9.97 -2.19
N PHE A 32 7.29 -10.59 -1.71
CA PHE A 32 5.95 -10.05 -1.91
C PHE A 32 5.75 -8.73 -1.17
N ASP A 33 6.35 -8.56 0.01
CA ASP A 33 6.26 -7.30 0.75
C ASP A 33 7.10 -6.20 0.12
N TYR A 34 8.22 -6.54 -0.53
CA TYR A 34 8.99 -5.63 -1.38
C TYR A 34 8.12 -5.05 -2.51
N GLN A 35 7.37 -5.89 -3.23
CA GLN A 35 6.48 -5.45 -4.32
C GLN A 35 5.41 -4.46 -3.82
N LYS A 36 4.76 -4.76 -2.69
CA LYS A 36 3.77 -3.86 -2.08
C LYS A 36 4.39 -2.53 -1.65
N ASN A 37 5.57 -2.57 -1.05
CA ASN A 37 6.32 -1.38 -0.67
C ASN A 37 6.69 -0.52 -1.89
N TRP A 38 7.18 -1.14 -2.96
CA TRP A 38 7.45 -0.43 -4.21
C TRP A 38 6.18 0.21 -4.78
N ALA A 39 5.04 -0.47 -4.71
CA ALA A 39 3.78 0.10 -5.18
C ALA A 39 3.32 1.32 -4.36
N ILE A 40 3.58 1.36 -3.05
CA ILE A 40 3.35 2.57 -2.23
C ILE A 40 4.17 3.74 -2.76
N VAL A 41 5.47 3.51 -3.01
CA VAL A 41 6.34 4.54 -3.60
C VAL A 41 5.85 4.97 -4.99
N LYS A 42 5.39 4.02 -5.80
CA LYS A 42 4.84 4.33 -7.12
C LYS A 42 3.55 5.16 -7.02
N LEU A 43 2.68 4.90 -6.03
CA LEU A 43 1.50 5.72 -5.78
C LEU A 43 1.86 7.17 -5.46
N THR A 44 2.88 7.41 -4.61
CA THR A 44 3.30 8.78 -4.28
C THR A 44 3.89 9.50 -5.50
N GLU A 45 4.67 8.79 -6.33
CA GLU A 45 5.20 9.31 -7.59
C GLU A 45 4.10 9.68 -8.58
N LEU A 46 3.13 8.77 -8.82
CA LEU A 46 1.99 9.02 -9.71
C LEU A 46 1.16 10.20 -9.22
N HIS A 47 0.86 10.25 -7.92
CA HIS A 47 0.06 11.32 -7.34
C HIS A 47 0.73 12.68 -7.48
N SER A 48 2.06 12.73 -7.36
CA SER A 48 2.85 13.96 -7.52
C SER A 48 2.81 14.53 -8.95
N THR A 49 2.41 13.75 -9.96
CA THR A 49 2.27 14.25 -11.34
C THR A 49 1.03 15.14 -11.54
N GLY A 50 0.07 15.07 -10.62
CA GLY A 50 -1.24 15.73 -10.75
C GLY A 50 -2.19 15.08 -11.76
N GLN A 51 -1.75 14.05 -12.50
CA GLN A 51 -2.59 13.33 -13.47
C GLN A 51 -3.47 12.27 -12.79
N ASP A 52 -4.55 11.88 -13.46
CA ASP A 52 -5.36 10.73 -13.03
C ASP A 52 -4.60 9.41 -13.25
N TYR A 53 -4.96 8.39 -12.47
CA TYR A 53 -4.40 7.05 -12.61
C TYR A 53 -5.28 5.99 -11.93
N LEU A 54 -5.10 4.75 -12.39
CA LEU A 54 -5.52 3.56 -11.68
C LEU A 54 -4.35 2.58 -11.58
N LEU A 55 -3.88 2.32 -10.36
CA LEU A 55 -2.83 1.34 -10.12
C LEU A 55 -3.47 0.00 -9.70
N ALA A 56 -3.35 -1.00 -10.56
CA ALA A 56 -3.89 -2.35 -10.37
C ALA A 56 -2.80 -3.34 -9.94
N PHE A 57 -3.19 -4.30 -9.09
CA PHE A 57 -2.31 -5.32 -8.51
C PHE A 57 -2.67 -6.72 -9.03
N GLU A 58 -1.67 -7.54 -9.32
CA GLU A 58 -1.86 -8.94 -9.79
C GLU A 58 -2.90 -9.01 -10.94
N PHE A 59 -2.74 -8.12 -11.92
CA PHE A 59 -3.62 -7.99 -13.08
C PHE A 59 -2.78 -7.78 -14.33
N HIS A 60 -2.78 -8.80 -15.21
CA HIS A 60 -1.84 -9.01 -16.33
C HIS A 60 -0.37 -9.18 -15.93
N GLU A 61 0.16 -8.28 -15.09
CA GLU A 61 1.51 -8.33 -14.50
C GLU A 61 1.46 -8.08 -12.98
N ASP A 62 2.63 -7.98 -12.35
CA ASP A 62 2.75 -7.74 -10.90
C ASP A 62 2.04 -6.42 -10.51
N VAL A 63 2.20 -5.37 -11.33
CA VAL A 63 1.48 -4.10 -11.26
C VAL A 63 1.18 -3.58 -12.68
N ALA A 64 -0.02 -3.03 -12.88
CA ALA A 64 -0.38 -2.29 -14.09
C ALA A 64 -0.88 -0.88 -13.70
N VAL A 65 -0.50 0.14 -14.47
CA VAL A 65 -0.94 1.52 -14.23
C VAL A 65 -1.67 2.02 -15.46
N PHE A 66 -2.96 2.35 -15.29
CA PHE A 66 -3.76 2.99 -16.31
C PHE A 66 -3.70 4.51 -16.14
N ASN A 67 -3.74 5.24 -17.25
CA ASN A 67 -3.69 6.72 -17.26
C ASN A 67 -5.00 7.41 -16.85
N SER A 68 -6.08 6.66 -16.63
CA SER A 68 -7.32 7.15 -16.02
C SER A 68 -7.99 6.04 -15.23
N SER A 69 -8.70 6.43 -14.17
CA SER A 69 -9.52 5.52 -13.39
C SER A 69 -10.94 5.35 -13.91
N ASP A 70 -11.36 6.14 -14.90
CA ASP A 70 -12.72 6.07 -15.47
C ASP A 70 -12.71 5.65 -16.94
N ASP A 71 -11.89 6.28 -17.78
CA ASP A 71 -11.80 5.98 -19.22
C ASP A 71 -10.32 5.86 -19.66
N PRO A 72 -9.66 4.73 -19.36
CA PRO A 72 -8.24 4.57 -19.65
C PRO A 72 -7.98 4.36 -21.14
N THR A 73 -7.00 5.09 -21.67
CA THR A 73 -6.54 4.94 -23.07
C THR A 73 -5.16 4.30 -23.16
N MET A 74 -4.39 4.32 -22.07
CA MET A 74 -3.03 3.80 -21.99
C MET A 74 -2.82 2.97 -20.73
N VAL A 75 -1.96 1.96 -20.83
CA VAL A 75 -1.52 1.12 -19.71
C VAL A 75 0.00 0.93 -19.72
N ASP A 76 0.60 1.09 -18.56
CA ASP A 76 1.99 0.74 -18.29
C ASP A 76 2.05 -0.57 -17.50
N PHE A 77 2.90 -1.50 -17.92
CA PHE A 77 3.06 -2.79 -17.26
C PHE A 77 4.38 -2.87 -16.50
N TYR A 78 4.31 -3.29 -15.24
CA TYR A 78 5.44 -3.37 -14.33
C TYR A 78 5.61 -4.79 -13.83
N GLN A 79 6.82 -5.32 -14.04
CA GLN A 79 7.24 -6.57 -13.44
C GLN A 79 8.31 -6.30 -12.37
N VAL A 80 8.04 -6.75 -11.15
CA VAL A 80 8.94 -6.63 -10.00
C VAL A 80 9.73 -7.92 -9.84
N LYS A 81 11.07 -7.80 -9.77
CA LYS A 81 11.98 -8.93 -9.62
C LYS A 81 13.03 -8.66 -8.56
N THR A 82 13.12 -9.57 -7.59
CA THR A 82 14.03 -9.45 -6.44
C THR A 82 15.11 -10.52 -6.44
N THR A 83 16.32 -10.18 -6.04
CA THR A 83 17.43 -11.13 -5.86
C THR A 83 18.28 -10.78 -4.65
N ASP A 84 18.93 -11.79 -4.08
CA ASP A 84 19.97 -11.60 -3.06
C ASP A 84 21.37 -11.43 -3.70
N SER A 85 21.46 -11.58 -5.04
CA SER A 85 22.66 -11.29 -5.81
C SER A 85 22.90 -9.78 -5.92
N SER A 86 24.17 -9.38 -6.00
CA SER A 86 24.56 -7.98 -6.22
C SER A 86 24.11 -7.44 -7.58
N HIS A 87 23.92 -8.33 -8.57
CA HIS A 87 23.38 -7.99 -9.88
C HIS A 87 22.69 -9.19 -10.54
N TRP A 88 21.84 -8.87 -11.52
CA TRP A 88 21.33 -9.78 -12.54
C TRP A 88 22.23 -9.76 -13.77
N LYS A 89 22.06 -10.74 -14.65
CA LYS A 89 22.45 -10.63 -16.07
C LYS A 89 21.23 -10.20 -16.86
N LEU A 90 21.40 -9.39 -17.91
CA LEU A 90 20.29 -9.01 -18.79
C LEU A 90 19.52 -10.24 -19.33
N THR A 91 20.23 -11.32 -19.65
CA THR A 91 19.63 -12.59 -20.11
C THR A 91 18.84 -13.33 -19.05
N ASP A 92 18.94 -12.98 -17.76
CA ASP A 92 18.17 -13.64 -16.70
C ASP A 92 16.66 -13.41 -16.88
N PHE A 93 16.28 -12.28 -17.48
CA PHE A 93 14.88 -11.94 -17.74
C PHE A 93 14.29 -12.63 -18.98
N ALA A 94 15.14 -13.25 -19.80
CA ALA A 94 14.78 -14.09 -20.95
C ALA A 94 14.85 -15.60 -20.64
N LYS A 95 15.05 -15.98 -19.36
CA LYS A 95 15.07 -17.39 -18.95
C LYS A 95 13.67 -17.97 -18.95
N THR A 96 13.47 -19.01 -19.75
CA THR A 96 12.24 -19.78 -19.82
C THR A 96 12.25 -20.95 -18.84
N LYS A 97 11.06 -21.49 -18.55
CA LYS A 97 10.88 -22.71 -17.75
C LYS A 97 10.04 -23.70 -18.54
N LYS A 98 10.19 -24.99 -18.24
CA LYS A 98 9.29 -26.03 -18.78
C LYS A 98 7.97 -26.03 -17.99
N GLY A 99 6.86 -26.08 -18.72
CA GLY A 99 5.52 -26.29 -18.20
C GLY A 99 5.22 -27.78 -17.95
N LYS A 100 3.99 -28.08 -17.52
CA LYS A 100 3.55 -29.46 -17.22
C LYS A 100 3.55 -30.37 -18.47
N ASP A 101 3.32 -29.80 -19.64
CA ASP A 101 3.17 -30.54 -20.91
C ASP A 101 4.38 -30.33 -21.85
N ASP A 102 5.59 -30.17 -21.28
CA ASP A 102 6.82 -29.78 -21.99
C ASP A 102 6.73 -28.44 -22.78
N SER A 103 5.65 -27.67 -22.59
CA SER A 103 5.50 -26.33 -23.14
C SER A 103 6.52 -25.36 -22.56
N ILE A 104 6.90 -24.37 -23.35
CA ILE A 104 7.79 -23.29 -22.89
C ILE A 104 6.93 -22.27 -22.16
N LEU A 105 7.15 -22.10 -20.85
CA LEU A 105 6.53 -21.02 -20.10
C LEU A 105 7.23 -19.70 -20.39
N PRO A 106 6.46 -18.62 -20.66
CA PRO A 106 7.02 -17.32 -20.96
C PRO A 106 8.01 -16.83 -19.90
N SER A 107 9.15 -16.31 -20.35
CA SER A 107 10.11 -15.59 -19.52
C SER A 107 9.53 -14.27 -19.01
N THR A 108 10.28 -13.53 -18.19
CA THR A 108 9.82 -12.20 -17.71
C THR A 108 9.60 -11.24 -18.89
N LEU A 109 10.56 -11.16 -19.81
CA LEU A 109 10.41 -10.33 -21.00
C LEU A 109 9.42 -10.93 -22.01
N GLY A 110 9.27 -12.26 -22.04
CA GLY A 110 8.25 -12.93 -22.84
C GLY A 110 6.82 -12.55 -22.43
N LYS A 111 6.55 -12.47 -21.13
CA LYS A 111 5.26 -12.00 -20.60
C LYS A 111 4.97 -10.55 -21.00
N LEU A 112 5.95 -9.66 -20.78
CA LEU A 112 5.85 -8.24 -21.16
C LEU A 112 5.67 -8.06 -22.68
N HIS A 113 6.34 -8.87 -23.50
CA HIS A 113 6.10 -8.90 -24.95
C HIS A 113 4.66 -9.34 -25.28
N GLY A 114 4.14 -10.35 -24.59
CA GLY A 114 2.75 -10.77 -24.72
C GLY A 114 1.74 -9.64 -24.46
N GLN A 115 2.06 -8.68 -23.57
CA GLN A 115 1.21 -7.51 -23.37
C GLN A 115 1.18 -6.58 -24.60
N LEU A 116 2.28 -6.47 -25.34
CA LEU A 116 2.28 -5.72 -26.62
C LEU A 116 1.40 -6.41 -27.66
N GLU A 117 1.34 -7.74 -27.68
CA GLU A 117 0.46 -8.48 -28.58
C GLU A 117 -1.01 -8.31 -28.21
N ASN A 118 -1.31 -8.25 -26.90
CA ASN A 118 -2.68 -8.14 -26.40
C ASN A 118 -3.24 -6.71 -26.47
N PHE A 119 -2.40 -5.70 -26.21
CA PHE A 119 -2.84 -4.31 -26.02
C PHE A 119 -2.34 -3.35 -27.10
N GLY A 120 -1.40 -3.77 -27.95
CA GLY A 120 -0.94 -2.99 -29.11
C GLY A 120 -0.43 -1.60 -28.73
N ASP A 121 -1.00 -0.58 -29.35
CA ASP A 121 -0.60 0.82 -29.15
C ASP A 121 -1.10 1.43 -27.83
N ALA A 122 -1.98 0.74 -27.09
CA ALA A 122 -2.38 1.17 -25.76
C ALA A 122 -1.28 0.95 -24.70
N VAL A 123 -0.20 0.24 -25.03
CA VAL A 123 0.93 0.05 -24.11
C VAL A 123 1.79 1.31 -24.09
N GLY A 124 1.81 2.02 -22.96
CA GLY A 124 2.60 3.23 -22.76
C GLY A 124 4.06 2.94 -22.46
N GLY A 125 4.32 1.85 -21.73
CA GLY A 125 5.66 1.44 -21.35
C GLY A 125 5.68 0.08 -20.67
N LEU A 126 6.86 -0.55 -20.73
CA LEU A 126 7.14 -1.82 -20.07
C LEU A 126 8.29 -1.60 -19.09
N TYR A 127 8.11 -2.02 -17.84
CA TYR A 127 9.05 -1.67 -16.78
C TYR A 127 9.46 -2.91 -15.99
N LEU A 128 10.77 -3.12 -15.85
CA LEU A 128 11.31 -4.04 -14.88
C LEU A 128 11.80 -3.28 -13.66
N ILE A 129 11.25 -3.62 -12.50
CA ILE A 129 11.63 -3.06 -11.22
C ILE A 129 12.46 -4.07 -10.45
N THR A 130 13.60 -3.66 -9.91
CA THR A 130 14.42 -4.57 -9.09
C THR A 130 15.15 -3.88 -7.93
N ASN A 131 15.46 -4.66 -6.90
CA ASN A 131 16.30 -4.24 -5.76
C ASN A 131 17.81 -4.25 -6.09
N SER A 132 18.18 -4.75 -7.26
CA SER A 132 19.57 -5.05 -7.62
C SER A 132 19.96 -4.34 -8.92
N LYS A 133 21.22 -4.47 -9.32
CA LYS A 133 21.71 -3.95 -10.61
C LYS A 133 21.50 -4.96 -11.73
N VAL A 134 21.67 -4.53 -12.98
CA VAL A 134 21.71 -5.42 -14.14
C VAL A 134 23.06 -5.25 -14.83
N GLN A 135 23.78 -6.35 -14.99
CA GLN A 135 25.04 -6.39 -15.72
C GLN A 135 24.79 -6.20 -17.22
N GLY A 136 25.54 -5.28 -17.81
CA GLY A 136 25.57 -4.99 -19.25
C GLY A 136 26.26 -3.65 -19.51
N ALA A 137 26.40 -3.29 -20.77
CA ALA A 137 26.89 -1.97 -21.18
C ALA A 137 25.87 -1.24 -22.07
N LEU A 138 25.84 0.09 -21.94
CA LEU A 138 25.09 0.95 -22.84
C LEU A 138 25.91 1.26 -24.11
N LYS A 139 25.25 1.75 -25.16
CA LYS A 139 25.89 2.13 -26.45
C LYS A 139 26.99 3.17 -26.29
N ASN A 140 26.87 4.05 -25.29
CA ASN A 140 27.89 5.05 -24.94
C ASN A 140 29.02 4.50 -24.05
N LYS A 141 29.09 3.18 -23.84
CA LYS A 141 30.05 2.46 -22.99
C LYS A 141 29.88 2.69 -21.49
N THR A 142 28.80 3.33 -21.05
CA THR A 142 28.46 3.39 -19.62
C THR A 142 28.11 1.98 -19.11
N ASP A 143 28.68 1.60 -17.97
CA ASP A 143 28.37 0.34 -17.30
C ASP A 143 26.98 0.43 -16.61
N CYS A 144 26.08 -0.49 -16.96
CA CYS A 144 24.74 -0.56 -16.37
C CYS A 144 24.74 -0.79 -14.85
N LEU A 145 25.85 -1.29 -14.29
CA LEU A 145 26.03 -1.41 -12.84
C LEU A 145 26.17 -0.06 -12.13
N THR A 146 26.38 1.04 -12.87
CA THR A 146 26.58 2.39 -12.29
C THR A 146 25.33 3.27 -12.36
N VAL A 147 24.31 2.89 -13.13
CA VAL A 147 23.10 3.70 -13.34
C VAL A 147 21.94 3.25 -12.45
N THR A 148 20.94 4.11 -12.29
CA THR A 148 19.69 3.80 -11.57
C THR A 148 18.57 3.35 -12.49
N ALA A 149 18.66 3.65 -13.79
CA ALA A 149 17.78 3.13 -14.81
C ALA A 149 18.42 3.16 -16.20
N PHE A 150 17.91 2.36 -17.13
CA PHE A 150 18.24 2.45 -18.56
C PHE A 150 17.11 1.88 -19.43
N ASN A 151 17.01 2.34 -20.68
CA ASN A 151 16.09 1.76 -21.67
C ASN A 151 16.80 0.64 -22.45
N LEU A 152 16.06 -0.41 -22.82
CA LEU A 152 16.61 -1.56 -23.55
C LEU A 152 17.21 -1.16 -24.90
N LYS A 153 16.63 -0.16 -25.58
CA LYS A 153 17.16 0.36 -26.85
C LYS A 153 18.55 0.99 -26.74
N ASP A 154 18.96 1.36 -25.53
CA ASP A 154 20.25 2.01 -25.27
C ASP A 154 21.34 1.00 -24.89
N VAL A 155 21.00 -0.29 -24.73
CA VAL A 155 21.97 -1.37 -24.49
C VAL A 155 22.84 -1.58 -25.73
N CYS A 156 24.12 -1.90 -25.53
CA CYS A 156 25.05 -2.15 -26.60
C CYS A 156 24.63 -3.36 -27.47
N ASP A 157 25.03 -3.34 -28.74
CA ASP A 157 24.59 -4.34 -29.72
C ASP A 157 24.99 -5.77 -29.35
N GLU A 158 26.13 -5.94 -28.67
CA GLU A 158 26.61 -7.26 -28.23
C GLU A 158 25.67 -7.89 -27.20
N ASP A 159 25.32 -7.14 -26.15
CA ASP A 159 24.43 -7.64 -25.09
C ASP A 159 22.98 -7.74 -25.56
N LEU A 160 22.53 -6.82 -26.42
CA LEU A 160 21.22 -6.91 -27.05
C LEU A 160 21.11 -8.17 -27.93
N LYS A 161 22.14 -8.48 -28.73
CA LYS A 161 22.17 -9.70 -29.55
C LYS A 161 22.12 -10.98 -28.70
N LYS A 162 22.83 -11.01 -27.57
CA LYS A 162 22.76 -12.13 -26.61
C LYS A 162 21.36 -12.29 -26.03
N LEU A 163 20.70 -11.18 -25.67
CA LEU A 163 19.33 -11.19 -25.16
C LEU A 163 18.34 -11.67 -26.22
N THR A 164 18.36 -11.10 -27.43
CA THR A 164 17.50 -11.48 -28.55
C THR A 164 17.64 -12.96 -28.88
N SER A 165 18.88 -13.49 -28.87
CA SER A 165 19.11 -14.92 -29.10
C SER A 165 18.43 -15.81 -28.05
N LYS A 166 18.31 -15.35 -26.79
CA LYS A 166 17.58 -16.07 -25.74
C LYS A 166 16.07 -15.93 -25.89
N LEU A 167 15.57 -14.75 -26.24
CA LEU A 167 14.14 -14.52 -26.47
C LEU A 167 13.62 -15.29 -27.68
N ASN A 168 14.42 -15.46 -28.72
CA ASN A 168 14.05 -16.25 -29.91
C ASN A 168 13.74 -17.73 -29.61
N VAL A 169 14.09 -18.23 -28.41
CA VAL A 169 13.68 -19.58 -27.98
C VAL A 169 12.17 -19.67 -27.76
N GLU A 170 11.53 -18.59 -27.30
CA GLU A 170 10.08 -18.53 -27.03
C GLU A 170 9.32 -17.61 -28.01
N LEU A 171 9.97 -16.60 -28.56
CA LEU A 171 9.37 -15.57 -29.43
C LEU A 171 9.90 -15.66 -30.88
N ALA A 172 10.17 -16.87 -31.35
CA ALA A 172 10.69 -17.09 -32.70
C ALA A 172 9.81 -16.42 -33.78
N GLY A 173 10.42 -15.57 -34.61
CA GLY A 173 9.74 -14.86 -35.70
C GLY A 173 8.86 -13.69 -35.26
N LYS A 174 8.83 -13.35 -33.97
CA LYS A 174 8.10 -12.17 -33.46
C LYS A 174 8.92 -10.90 -33.66
N ASP A 175 8.23 -9.78 -33.88
CA ASP A 175 8.84 -8.46 -33.86
C ASP A 175 9.13 -8.04 -32.41
N LEU A 176 10.40 -7.75 -32.12
CA LEU A 176 10.88 -7.32 -30.81
C LEU A 176 11.17 -5.80 -30.77
N THR A 177 10.89 -5.07 -31.84
CA THR A 177 11.21 -3.63 -31.96
C THR A 177 10.47 -2.84 -30.88
N LYS A 178 9.15 -2.99 -30.77
CA LYS A 178 8.36 -2.32 -29.71
C LYS A 178 8.80 -2.69 -28.30
N LEU A 179 9.14 -3.96 -28.05
CA LEU A 179 9.70 -4.39 -26.76
C LEU A 179 11.00 -3.65 -26.47
N THR A 180 11.90 -3.56 -27.45
CA THR A 180 13.18 -2.86 -27.32
C THR A 180 12.99 -1.37 -27.04
N ASP A 181 12.03 -0.73 -27.70
CA ASP A 181 11.80 0.71 -27.60
C ASP A 181 11.13 1.13 -26.27
N LEU A 182 10.18 0.32 -25.79
CA LEU A 182 9.35 0.64 -24.62
C LEU A 182 9.89 0.09 -23.30
N MET A 183 10.82 -0.87 -23.34
CA MET A 183 11.31 -1.54 -22.13
C MET A 183 12.31 -0.68 -21.35
N VAL A 184 12.00 -0.42 -20.09
CA VAL A 184 12.85 0.32 -19.15
C VAL A 184 13.18 -0.56 -17.94
N PHE A 185 14.45 -0.55 -17.54
CA PHE A 185 14.94 -1.21 -16.33
C PHE A 185 15.14 -0.16 -15.24
N ASN A 186 14.37 -0.23 -14.15
CA ASN A 186 14.52 0.61 -12.96
C ASN A 186 15.22 -0.19 -11.86
N LEU A 187 16.43 0.23 -11.53
CA LEU A 187 17.37 -0.49 -10.67
C LEU A 187 17.38 0.09 -9.27
N GLN A 188 17.66 -0.76 -8.28
CA GLN A 188 17.84 -0.39 -6.87
C GLN A 188 16.76 0.59 -6.35
N GLN A 189 15.51 0.36 -6.73
CA GLN A 189 14.41 1.25 -6.33
C GLN A 189 14.16 1.21 -4.82
N LEU A 190 14.33 0.03 -4.23
CA LEU A 190 14.32 -0.23 -2.79
C LEU A 190 15.38 -1.28 -2.47
N ASP A 191 15.78 -1.37 -1.20
CA ASP A 191 16.64 -2.44 -0.69
C ASP A 191 15.82 -3.65 -0.22
N ILE A 192 16.31 -4.88 -0.43
CA ILE A 192 15.55 -6.09 -0.10
C ILE A 192 15.37 -6.35 1.40
N LYS A 193 16.22 -5.77 2.25
CA LYS A 193 16.14 -5.89 3.71
C LYS A 193 15.48 -4.65 4.34
N HIS A 194 15.69 -3.48 3.73
CA HIS A 194 15.28 -2.19 4.26
C HIS A 194 14.11 -1.55 3.51
N HIS A 195 13.41 -2.28 2.61
CA HIS A 195 12.33 -1.72 1.79
C HIS A 195 11.24 -1.03 2.61
N SER A 196 10.86 -1.56 3.77
CA SER A 196 9.83 -0.97 4.63
C SER A 196 10.27 0.36 5.24
N GLU A 197 11.54 0.49 5.61
CA GLU A 197 12.11 1.73 6.16
C GLU A 197 12.18 2.80 5.07
N ILE A 198 12.76 2.46 3.92
CA ILE A 198 12.87 3.37 2.78
C ILE A 198 11.49 3.83 2.28
N THR A 199 10.50 2.94 2.27
CA THR A 199 9.14 3.29 1.86
C THR A 199 8.49 4.25 2.84
N ARG A 200 8.70 4.06 4.15
CA ARG A 200 8.22 5.00 5.17
C ARG A 200 8.87 6.37 4.99
N ASP A 201 10.16 6.44 4.74
CA ASP A 201 10.88 7.72 4.55
C ASP A 201 10.36 8.46 3.30
N LYS A 202 10.22 7.75 2.17
CA LYS A 202 9.65 8.31 0.93
C LYS A 202 8.21 8.78 1.10
N LEU A 203 7.39 8.00 1.81
CA LEU A 203 6.00 8.38 2.11
C LEU A 203 5.94 9.60 3.05
N SER A 204 6.83 9.67 4.05
CA SER A 204 6.98 10.82 4.94
C SER A 204 7.29 12.09 4.15
N ALA A 205 8.30 12.04 3.29
CA ALA A 205 8.70 13.16 2.44
C ALA A 205 7.57 13.61 1.50
N PHE A 206 6.82 12.66 0.93
CA PHE A 206 5.65 12.95 0.10
C PHE A 206 4.53 13.66 0.90
N ILE A 207 4.22 13.18 2.10
CA ILE A 207 3.20 13.80 2.97
C ILE A 207 3.64 15.22 3.36
N GLU A 208 4.89 15.44 3.73
CA GLU A 208 5.42 16.76 4.07
C GLU A 208 5.36 17.75 2.90
N ALA A 209 5.65 17.28 1.69
CA ALA A 209 5.56 18.10 0.49
C ALA A 209 4.12 18.44 0.11
N THR A 210 3.18 17.51 0.32
CA THR A 210 1.78 17.67 -0.10
C THR A 210 0.93 18.36 0.97
N LEU A 211 1.21 18.10 2.25
CA LEU A 211 0.43 18.50 3.42
C LEU A 211 1.35 19.13 4.49
N PRO A 212 1.96 20.31 4.23
CA PRO A 212 3.07 20.85 5.05
C PRO A 212 2.70 21.15 6.51
N ASN A 213 1.42 21.33 6.82
CA ASN A 213 0.94 21.68 8.16
C ASN A 213 0.36 20.48 8.94
N VAL A 214 0.37 19.27 8.36
CA VAL A 214 -0.22 18.09 9.00
C VAL A 214 0.76 17.51 10.03
N LYS A 215 0.32 17.31 11.28
CA LYS A 215 1.07 16.50 12.25
C LYS A 215 0.64 15.04 12.12
N TYR A 216 1.61 14.16 11.90
CA TYR A 216 1.32 12.75 11.65
C TYR A 216 2.34 11.83 12.31
N GLN A 217 1.99 10.54 12.38
CA GLN A 217 2.92 9.47 12.72
C GLN A 217 3.01 8.51 11.55
N ILE A 218 4.20 8.36 10.98
CA ILE A 218 4.37 7.56 9.75
C ILE A 218 4.02 6.08 9.94
N GLY A 219 4.22 5.52 11.14
CA GLY A 219 4.00 4.09 11.42
C GLY A 219 2.56 3.62 11.15
N PRO A 220 1.54 4.20 11.82
CA PRO A 220 0.14 3.88 11.57
C PRO A 220 -0.31 4.12 10.13
N ILE A 221 0.16 5.20 9.50
CA ILE A 221 -0.23 5.57 8.13
C ILE A 221 0.31 4.56 7.12
N TYR A 222 1.62 4.28 7.21
CA TYR A 222 2.26 3.25 6.40
C TYR A 222 1.53 1.92 6.55
N LYS A 223 1.20 1.52 7.79
CA LYS A 223 0.50 0.26 8.04
C LYS A 223 -0.88 0.23 7.37
N ALA A 224 -1.66 1.30 7.50
CA ALA A 224 -3.00 1.36 6.90
C ALA A 224 -2.95 1.23 5.37
N ILE A 225 -2.08 1.97 4.71
CA ILE A 225 -1.91 1.91 3.25
C ILE A 225 -1.36 0.54 2.82
N PHE A 226 -0.36 0.02 3.55
CA PHE A 226 0.23 -1.29 3.25
C PHE A 226 -0.78 -2.42 3.38
N ASP A 227 -1.59 -2.42 4.46
CA ASP A 227 -2.61 -3.44 4.69
C ASP A 227 -3.70 -3.38 3.60
N GLU A 228 -4.10 -2.20 3.15
CA GLU A 228 -5.04 -2.07 2.04
C GLU A 228 -4.46 -2.60 0.72
N ILE A 229 -3.23 -2.21 0.36
CA ILE A 229 -2.55 -2.72 -0.84
C ILE A 229 -2.42 -4.24 -0.76
N LYS A 230 -2.07 -4.77 0.42
CA LYS A 230 -2.02 -6.21 0.67
C LYS A 230 -3.39 -6.86 0.46
N THR A 231 -4.47 -6.27 0.95
CA THR A 231 -5.82 -6.78 0.72
C THR A 231 -6.16 -6.83 -0.77
N LYS A 232 -5.86 -5.77 -1.54
CA LYS A 232 -6.14 -5.69 -2.98
C LYS A 232 -5.25 -6.62 -3.81
N ASN A 233 -3.96 -6.72 -3.47
CA ASN A 233 -2.99 -7.59 -4.13
C ASN A 233 -3.31 -9.08 -3.90
N ASN A 234 -3.80 -9.45 -2.71
CA ASN A 234 -4.12 -10.83 -2.36
C ASN A 234 -5.51 -11.30 -2.83
N VAL A 235 -6.24 -10.51 -3.62
CA VAL A 235 -7.52 -10.97 -4.20
C VAL A 235 -7.24 -12.04 -5.25
N GLU A 236 -7.63 -13.28 -4.96
CA GLU A 236 -7.44 -14.41 -5.89
C GLU A 236 -8.45 -14.39 -7.05
N ALA A 237 -9.63 -13.81 -6.83
CA ALA A 237 -10.66 -13.71 -7.85
C ALA A 237 -10.20 -12.86 -9.04
N THR A 238 -10.51 -13.34 -10.26
CA THR A 238 -10.29 -12.58 -11.48
C THR A 238 -11.39 -11.53 -11.61
N ALA A 239 -10.99 -10.26 -11.74
CA ALA A 239 -11.93 -9.19 -12.07
C ALA A 239 -12.44 -9.39 -13.50
N LEU A 240 -13.77 -9.45 -13.68
CA LEU A 240 -14.41 -9.72 -14.97
C LEU A 240 -14.87 -8.44 -15.68
N SER A 241 -14.69 -7.27 -15.05
CA SER A 241 -14.98 -5.97 -15.63
C SER A 241 -14.02 -4.90 -15.09
N PHE A 242 -13.91 -3.78 -15.80
CA PHE A 242 -13.10 -2.66 -15.35
C PHE A 242 -13.59 -2.07 -14.02
N ASN A 243 -14.91 -1.96 -13.83
CA ASN A 243 -15.48 -1.52 -12.56
C ASN A 243 -15.15 -2.46 -11.40
N GLU A 244 -15.13 -3.77 -11.66
CA GLU A 244 -14.70 -4.75 -10.65
C GLU A 244 -13.20 -4.61 -10.35
N LEU A 245 -12.36 -4.49 -11.37
CA LEU A 245 -10.92 -4.27 -11.24
C LEU A 245 -10.61 -3.04 -10.39
N LYS A 246 -11.28 -1.91 -10.69
CA LYS A 246 -11.17 -0.64 -9.95
C LYS A 246 -11.49 -0.85 -8.46
N LYS A 247 -12.53 -1.62 -8.16
CA LYS A 247 -13.00 -1.83 -6.78
C LYS A 247 -12.15 -2.83 -5.99
N THR A 248 -11.79 -3.96 -6.59
CA THR A 248 -11.26 -5.12 -5.85
C THR A 248 -9.74 -5.19 -5.85
N LYS A 249 -9.09 -4.73 -6.92
CA LYS A 249 -7.67 -4.98 -7.19
C LYS A 249 -6.86 -3.72 -7.47
N SER A 250 -7.43 -2.53 -7.28
CA SER A 250 -6.78 -1.28 -7.67
C SER A 250 -6.91 -0.16 -6.65
N VAL A 251 -5.99 0.80 -6.70
CA VAL A 251 -6.05 2.08 -6.00
C VAL A 251 -6.09 3.18 -7.06
N SER A 252 -7.16 3.97 -7.08
CA SER A 252 -7.29 5.14 -7.94
C SER A 252 -6.68 6.39 -7.29
N ARG A 253 -6.47 7.45 -8.07
CA ARG A 253 -6.13 8.78 -7.53
C ARG A 253 -7.13 9.22 -6.45
N ALA A 254 -8.42 9.10 -6.74
CA ALA A 254 -9.49 9.49 -5.82
C ALA A 254 -9.50 8.68 -4.51
N ASP A 255 -9.07 7.41 -4.54
CA ASP A 255 -8.91 6.64 -3.31
C ASP A 255 -7.72 7.13 -2.49
N PHE A 256 -6.62 7.50 -3.16
CA PHE A 256 -5.45 8.07 -2.48
C PHE A 256 -5.70 9.47 -1.93
N ASP A 257 -6.47 10.31 -2.64
CA ASP A 257 -6.95 11.60 -2.13
C ASP A 257 -7.73 11.44 -0.83
N LYS A 258 -8.59 10.41 -0.72
CA LYS A 258 -9.30 10.13 0.54
C LYS A 258 -8.30 9.86 1.65
N TYR A 259 -7.30 9.00 1.45
CA TYR A 259 -6.27 8.75 2.47
C TYR A 259 -5.63 10.04 2.97
N LEU A 260 -5.23 10.92 2.05
CA LEU A 260 -4.64 12.22 2.39
C LEU A 260 -5.61 13.13 3.15
N ALA A 261 -6.86 13.22 2.70
CA ALA A 261 -7.88 14.00 3.39
C ALA A 261 -8.15 13.49 4.83
N ALA A 262 -8.08 12.18 5.08
CA ALA A 262 -8.16 11.68 6.47
C ALA A 262 -6.98 12.12 7.32
N LEU A 263 -5.78 12.26 6.75
CA LEU A 263 -4.62 12.73 7.51
C LEU A 263 -4.80 14.18 7.96
N GLU A 264 -5.23 15.05 7.03
CA GLU A 264 -5.55 16.45 7.35
C GLU A 264 -6.64 16.54 8.43
N ASN A 265 -7.72 15.77 8.25
CA ASN A 265 -8.82 15.73 9.20
C ASN A 265 -8.39 15.20 10.58
N ASN A 266 -7.48 14.23 10.66
CA ASN A 266 -7.00 13.69 11.93
C ASN A 266 -6.13 14.71 12.69
N ASN A 267 -5.29 15.47 11.99
CA ASN A 267 -4.53 16.53 12.65
C ASN A 267 -5.46 17.58 13.30
N SER A 268 -6.53 17.96 12.58
CA SER A 268 -7.61 18.79 13.14
C SER A 268 -8.29 18.14 14.34
N MET A 269 -8.47 16.82 14.35
CA MET A 269 -9.07 16.11 15.49
C MET A 269 -8.22 16.19 16.77
N LYS A 270 -6.88 16.14 16.67
CA LYS A 270 -6.03 16.26 17.86
C LYS A 270 -6.12 17.64 18.48
N ASP A 271 -6.09 18.67 17.64
CA ASP A 271 -6.25 20.05 18.09
C ASP A 271 -7.67 20.26 18.68
N THR A 272 -8.69 19.67 18.05
CA THR A 272 -10.08 19.64 18.56
C THR A 272 -10.17 18.92 19.91
N ALA A 273 -9.52 17.78 20.07
CA ALA A 273 -9.51 17.01 21.31
C ALA A 273 -8.89 17.81 22.46
N ALA A 274 -7.77 18.49 22.19
CA ALA A 274 -7.12 19.37 23.15
C ALA A 274 -8.03 20.55 23.54
N ALA A 275 -8.74 21.14 22.58
CA ALA A 275 -9.66 22.24 22.84
C ALA A 275 -10.89 21.79 23.65
N ILE A 276 -11.45 20.61 23.34
CA ILE A 276 -12.53 19.99 24.13
C ILE A 276 -12.05 19.71 25.55
N GLU A 277 -10.87 19.11 25.72
CA GLU A 277 -10.30 18.85 27.04
C GLU A 277 -10.19 20.14 27.87
N GLN A 278 -9.65 21.20 27.26
CA GLN A 278 -9.53 22.49 27.91
C GLN A 278 -10.90 23.04 28.33
N ARG A 279 -11.91 22.94 27.46
CA ARG A 279 -13.28 23.40 27.77
C ARG A 279 -13.91 22.58 28.89
N LEU A 280 -13.78 21.25 28.86
CA LEU A 280 -14.30 20.37 29.92
C LEU A 280 -13.68 20.72 31.28
N ASN A 281 -12.37 20.98 31.32
CA ASN A 281 -11.68 21.41 32.53
C ASN A 281 -12.16 22.78 33.02
N GLN A 282 -12.35 23.75 32.11
CA GLN A 282 -12.89 25.08 32.44
C GLN A 282 -14.32 25.02 32.97
N GLU A 283 -15.13 24.07 32.49
CA GLU A 283 -16.49 23.82 32.97
C GLU A 283 -16.53 22.99 34.26
N LEU A 284 -15.37 22.67 34.86
CA LEU A 284 -15.24 21.87 36.08
C LEU A 284 -15.90 20.49 35.95
N THR A 285 -15.83 19.90 34.76
CA THR A 285 -16.32 18.53 34.51
C THR A 285 -15.56 17.52 35.38
N ASP A 286 -16.22 16.45 35.80
CA ASP A 286 -15.62 15.38 36.61
C ASP A 286 -14.34 14.83 35.97
N TYR A 287 -13.25 14.83 36.73
CA TYR A 287 -11.93 14.43 36.25
C TYR A 287 -11.89 12.98 35.70
N ARG A 288 -12.75 12.08 36.18
CA ARG A 288 -12.84 10.70 35.72
C ARG A 288 -13.37 10.65 34.29
N PHE A 289 -14.37 11.49 33.99
CA PHE A 289 -14.86 11.62 32.62
C PHE A 289 -13.82 12.27 31.73
N VAL A 290 -13.11 13.32 32.18
CA VAL A 290 -12.03 13.93 31.39
C VAL A 290 -10.93 12.92 31.07
N ALA A 291 -10.52 12.10 32.03
CA ALA A 291 -9.55 11.02 31.79
C ALA A 291 -10.08 9.97 30.79
N SER A 292 -11.36 9.59 30.90
CA SER A 292 -12.03 8.69 29.96
C SER A 292 -12.08 9.29 28.55
N PHE A 293 -12.46 10.56 28.42
CA PHE A 293 -12.49 11.30 27.16
C PHE A 293 -11.15 11.26 26.44
N LYS A 294 -10.02 11.51 27.13
CA LYS A 294 -8.68 11.43 26.50
C LYS A 294 -8.40 10.07 25.88
N LEU A 295 -8.77 8.99 26.58
CA LEU A 295 -8.61 7.63 26.07
C LEU A 295 -9.52 7.38 24.86
N GLN A 296 -10.80 7.75 24.97
CA GLN A 296 -11.79 7.53 23.93
C GLN A 296 -11.54 8.40 22.69
N ALA A 297 -11.01 9.62 22.85
CA ALA A 297 -10.64 10.50 21.75
C ALA A 297 -9.56 9.85 20.88
N LYS A 298 -8.55 9.23 21.48
CA LYS A 298 -7.53 8.47 20.75
C LYS A 298 -8.12 7.25 20.03
N THR A 299 -9.04 6.53 20.66
CA THR A 299 -9.75 5.41 20.02
C THR A 299 -10.58 5.88 18.83
N TYR A 300 -11.28 7.01 18.98
CA TYR A 300 -12.12 7.61 17.96
C TYR A 300 -11.30 8.12 16.77
N GLU A 301 -10.15 8.76 17.03
CA GLU A 301 -9.17 9.13 16.00
C GLU A 301 -8.75 7.93 15.15
N LEU A 302 -8.41 6.80 15.79
CA LEU A 302 -8.02 5.57 15.08
C LEU A 302 -9.18 4.96 14.29
N ALA A 303 -10.39 4.96 14.85
CA ALA A 303 -11.58 4.46 14.17
C ALA A 303 -11.87 5.24 12.88
N ARG A 304 -11.71 6.57 12.90
CA ARG A 304 -11.88 7.44 11.71
C ARG A 304 -10.85 7.20 10.60
N MET A 305 -9.68 6.63 10.93
CA MET A 305 -8.68 6.25 9.92
C MET A 305 -9.05 4.95 9.19
N SER A 306 -9.94 4.14 9.76
CA SER A 306 -10.39 2.87 9.18
C SER A 306 -11.59 3.08 8.27
N TYR A 307 -11.35 3.20 6.97
CA TYR A 307 -12.38 3.43 5.96
C TYR A 307 -13.41 2.31 5.78
N ASN A 308 -13.12 1.11 6.30
CA ASN A 308 -13.93 -0.08 6.07
C ASN A 308 -14.86 -0.44 7.22
N ASP A 309 -14.83 0.29 8.34
CA ASP A 309 -15.74 0.03 9.46
C ASP A 309 -17.12 0.65 9.22
N LYS A 310 -17.96 -0.10 8.50
CA LYS A 310 -19.36 0.30 8.21
C LYS A 310 -20.19 0.48 9.48
N GLN A 311 -19.90 -0.29 10.54
CA GLN A 311 -20.66 -0.21 11.79
C GLN A 311 -20.35 1.11 12.50
N PHE A 312 -19.06 1.46 12.57
CA PHE A 312 -18.61 2.75 13.09
C PHE A 312 -19.24 3.93 12.32
N GLN A 313 -19.19 3.91 10.98
CA GLN A 313 -19.77 4.97 10.15
C GLN A 313 -21.27 5.16 10.39
N GLN A 314 -22.03 4.08 10.57
CA GLN A 314 -23.46 4.17 10.88
C GLN A 314 -23.74 4.82 12.23
N ILE A 315 -22.97 4.47 13.26
CA ILE A 315 -23.12 5.05 14.60
C ILE A 315 -22.73 6.51 14.60
N GLU A 316 -21.59 6.85 14.00
CA GLU A 316 -21.14 8.23 13.86
C GLU A 316 -22.20 9.09 13.17
N HIS A 317 -22.75 8.61 12.05
CA HIS A 317 -23.81 9.31 11.34
C HIS A 317 -25.06 9.55 12.20
N LYS A 318 -25.51 8.54 12.97
CA LYS A 318 -26.66 8.68 13.88
C LYS A 318 -26.39 9.69 14.99
N VAL A 319 -25.21 9.63 15.60
CA VAL A 319 -24.80 10.59 16.65
C VAL A 319 -24.71 12.00 16.09
N PHE A 320 -24.12 12.16 14.90
CA PHE A 320 -23.99 13.46 14.25
C PHE A 320 -25.36 14.04 13.89
N ASN A 321 -26.25 13.26 13.29
CA ASN A 321 -27.59 13.71 12.95
C ASN A 321 -28.37 14.15 14.20
N GLN A 322 -28.27 13.42 15.31
CA GLN A 322 -28.93 13.81 16.57
C GLN A 322 -28.32 15.09 17.15
N THR A 323 -26.99 15.16 17.19
CA THR A 323 -26.26 16.34 17.66
C THR A 323 -26.60 17.57 16.81
N ASP A 324 -26.80 17.36 15.51
CA ASP A 324 -27.02 18.44 14.55
C ASP A 324 -28.37 19.11 14.68
N ASN A 325 -29.39 18.31 15.02
CA ASN A 325 -30.76 18.74 15.17
C ASN A 325 -31.12 19.11 16.62
N PHE A 326 -30.15 19.10 17.54
CA PHE A 326 -30.39 19.45 18.93
C PHE A 326 -30.51 20.97 19.09
N SER A 327 -31.71 21.45 19.42
CA SER A 327 -32.05 22.88 19.44
C SER A 327 -31.79 23.58 20.79
N SER A 328 -31.70 22.83 21.88
CA SER A 328 -31.64 23.37 23.25
C SER A 328 -30.20 23.48 23.79
N LEU A 329 -29.27 23.99 22.98
CA LEU A 329 -27.88 24.17 23.42
C LEU A 329 -27.77 25.32 24.43
N THR A 330 -27.10 25.04 25.54
CA THR A 330 -26.89 25.96 26.67
C THR A 330 -25.57 26.73 26.55
N GLY A 331 -24.68 26.30 25.66
CA GLY A 331 -23.32 26.84 25.54
C GLY A 331 -22.34 26.26 26.56
N ARG A 332 -22.77 25.31 27.39
CA ARG A 332 -21.90 24.49 28.25
C ARG A 332 -21.76 23.11 27.64
N ILE A 333 -20.56 22.80 27.15
CA ILE A 333 -20.31 21.59 26.36
C ILE A 333 -20.67 20.32 27.13
N ASN A 334 -20.42 20.30 28.45
CA ASN A 334 -20.72 19.13 29.27
C ASN A 334 -22.23 18.92 29.42
N SER A 335 -22.99 20.00 29.71
CA SER A 335 -24.45 19.93 29.84
C SER A 335 -25.13 19.60 28.51
N ASP A 336 -24.64 20.18 27.41
CA ASP A 336 -25.16 19.94 26.07
C ASP A 336 -24.91 18.49 25.64
N MET A 337 -23.70 17.96 25.89
CA MET A 337 -23.37 16.57 25.63
C MET A 337 -24.26 15.59 26.41
N GLU A 338 -24.48 15.79 27.71
CA GLU A 338 -25.37 14.91 28.49
C GLU A 338 -26.80 14.94 27.95
N SER A 339 -27.28 16.13 27.59
CA SER A 339 -28.64 16.32 27.07
C SER A 339 -28.82 15.64 25.71
N ILE A 340 -27.84 15.77 24.81
CA ILE A 340 -27.85 15.08 23.52
C ILE A 340 -27.79 13.56 23.72
N TYR A 341 -26.89 13.09 24.58
CA TYR A 341 -26.75 11.65 24.87
C TYR A 341 -28.06 11.03 25.36
N ALA A 342 -28.81 11.73 26.22
CA ALA A 342 -30.10 11.27 26.73
C ALA A 342 -31.19 11.18 25.64
N THR A 343 -31.02 11.85 24.50
CA THR A 343 -31.96 11.83 23.37
C THR A 343 -31.56 10.87 22.25
N LEU A 344 -30.39 10.21 22.35
CA LEU A 344 -29.96 9.28 21.32
C LEU A 344 -30.87 8.05 21.24
N PRO A 345 -31.07 7.46 20.05
CA PRO A 345 -31.82 6.22 19.90
C PRO A 345 -31.25 5.10 20.76
N ASN A 346 -32.13 4.29 21.37
CA ASN A 346 -31.72 3.18 22.25
C ASN A 346 -30.70 2.24 21.60
N GLU A 347 -30.84 1.95 20.30
CA GLU A 347 -29.89 1.13 19.53
C GLU A 347 -28.44 1.67 19.50
N VAL A 348 -28.25 2.98 19.67
CA VAL A 348 -26.93 3.61 19.78
C VAL A 348 -26.42 3.51 21.23
N VAL A 349 -27.30 3.77 22.19
CA VAL A 349 -26.98 3.82 23.63
C VAL A 349 -26.68 2.43 24.22
N THR A 350 -27.36 1.39 23.73
CA THR A 350 -27.20 0.00 24.21
C THR A 350 -26.21 -0.81 23.37
N ASN A 351 -25.50 -0.16 22.45
CA ASN A 351 -24.57 -0.85 21.57
C ASN A 351 -23.37 -1.42 22.36
N LEU A 352 -23.27 -2.74 22.44
CA LEU A 352 -22.23 -3.43 23.20
C LEU A 352 -20.82 -3.19 22.65
N SER A 353 -20.69 -2.80 21.37
CA SER A 353 -19.41 -2.51 20.74
C SER A 353 -18.82 -1.15 21.14
N TYR A 354 -19.65 -0.23 21.65
CA TYR A 354 -19.22 1.15 21.95
C TYR A 354 -19.76 1.61 23.31
N GLY A 355 -18.84 1.82 24.26
CA GLY A 355 -19.20 2.27 25.60
C GLY A 355 -19.79 3.68 25.65
N LYS A 356 -20.51 3.98 26.73
CA LYS A 356 -21.14 5.30 27.00
C LYS A 356 -20.21 6.48 26.76
N ASP A 357 -19.01 6.45 27.33
CA ASP A 357 -18.06 7.56 27.23
C ASP A 357 -17.48 7.72 25.81
N TYR A 358 -17.46 6.64 25.02
CA TYR A 358 -17.06 6.71 23.61
C TYR A 358 -18.12 7.45 22.78
N ILE A 359 -19.40 7.11 22.94
CA ILE A 359 -20.50 7.82 22.27
C ILE A 359 -20.52 9.31 22.66
N LYS A 360 -20.33 9.60 23.95
CA LYS A 360 -20.18 10.97 24.44
C LYS A 360 -19.01 11.72 23.80
N THR A 361 -17.89 11.03 23.61
CA THR A 361 -16.74 11.60 22.90
C THR A 361 -17.12 11.99 21.47
N ILE A 362 -17.85 11.15 20.72
CA ILE A 362 -18.33 11.47 19.37
C ILE A 362 -19.22 12.73 19.38
N ILE A 363 -20.13 12.86 20.36
CA ILE A 363 -20.96 14.06 20.53
C ILE A 363 -20.09 15.30 20.73
N LEU A 364 -19.10 15.24 21.62
CA LEU A 364 -18.20 16.36 21.91
C LEU A 364 -17.43 16.81 20.67
N PHE A 365 -16.91 15.87 19.89
CA PHE A 365 -16.25 16.18 18.61
C PHE A 365 -17.20 16.85 17.62
N ARG A 366 -18.47 16.43 17.55
CA ARG A 366 -19.45 17.07 16.66
C ARG A 366 -19.86 18.46 17.14
N LEU A 367 -20.04 18.66 18.45
CA LEU A 367 -20.36 19.96 19.04
C LEU A 367 -19.24 20.98 18.80
N TYR A 368 -17.99 20.58 19.00
CA TYR A 368 -16.85 21.48 18.85
C TYR A 368 -16.47 21.73 17.39
N GLY A 369 -16.60 20.72 16.52
CA GLY A 369 -16.31 20.82 15.08
C GLY A 369 -17.33 21.60 14.26
N LYS A 370 -18.41 22.10 14.88
CA LYS A 370 -19.39 23.03 14.28
C LYS A 370 -19.03 24.51 14.46
N GLY A 371 -18.08 24.81 15.33
CA GLY A 371 -17.67 26.17 15.70
C GLY A 371 -16.78 26.84 14.67
#